data_AF-A0AAU1V1R0-F1
#
_entry.id   AF-A0AAU1V1R0-F1
#
_cell.length_a   1.000
_cell.length_b   1.000
_cell.length_c   1.000
_cell.angle_alpha   90.00
_cell.angle_beta   90.00
_cell.angle_gamma   90.00
#
_symmetry.space_group_name_H-M   'P 1'
#
loop_
_entity.id
_entity.type
_entity.pdbx_description
1 polymer ?
#
loop_
_entity_poly.entity_id
_entity_poly.type
_entity_poly.pdbx_seq_one_letter_code
_entity_poly.pdbx_strand_id
1 'polypeptide(L)' 'MLTFALALKDKGVSVPEIAGKLTIKTGKNAGKAPSVASLYRAFAEAEQDATA' A
#
# COMPACT_ATOMS: atom_id res chain seq x y z
N MET A 1 -6.49 3.88 -2.36
CA MET A 1 -5.86 2.99 -1.35
C MET A 1 -4.37 3.27 -1.27
N LEU A 2 -3.67 3.30 -2.40
CA LEU A 2 -2.22 3.53 -2.46
C LEU A 2 -1.77 4.91 -1.98
N THR A 3 -2.50 5.98 -2.29
CA THR A 3 -2.21 7.35 -1.83
C THR A 3 -2.17 7.48 -0.31
N PHE A 4 -3.11 6.85 0.40
CA PHE A 4 -3.11 6.81 1.86
C PHE A 4 -1.94 5.97 2.41
N ALA A 5 -1.63 4.86 1.75
CA ALA A 5 -0.50 4.00 2.10
C ALA A 5 0.85 4.74 1.97
N LEU A 6 1.01 5.51 0.89
CA LEU A 6 2.18 6.37 0.65
C LEU A 6 2.29 7.46 1.73
N ALA A 7 1.19 8.16 2.03
CA ALA A 7 1.20 9.17 3.08
C ALA A 7 1.57 8.62 4.48
N LEU A 8 1.26 7.35 4.76
CA LEU A 8 1.72 6.69 5.99
C LEU A 8 3.20 6.31 5.94
N LYS A 9 3.69 5.85 4.78
CA LYS A 9 5.11 5.57 4.54
C LYS A 9 5.95 6.85 4.73
N ASP A 10 5.49 7.98 4.18
CA ASP A 10 6.16 9.28 4.30
C ASP A 10 6.19 9.82 5.73
N LYS A 11 5.19 9.43 6.55
CA LYS A 11 5.17 9.70 7.99
C LYS A 11 6.07 8.77 8.81
N GLY A 12 6.77 7.83 8.18
CA GLY A 12 7.66 6.87 8.84
C GLY A 12 6.95 5.63 9.41
N VAL A 13 5.70 5.36 9.04
CA VAL A 13 5.00 4.14 9.48
C VAL A 13 5.56 2.93 8.73
N SER A 14 5.79 1.83 9.46
CA SER A 14 6.31 0.60 8.85
C SER A 14 5.28 -0.04 7.90
N VAL A 15 5.76 -0.66 6.82
CA VAL A 15 4.89 -1.31 5.81
C VAL A 15 3.98 -2.40 6.40
N PRO A 16 4.44 -3.26 7.34
CA PRO A 16 3.56 -4.22 8.01
C PRO A 16 2.39 -3.56 8.77
N GLU A 17 2.64 -2.44 9.45
CA GLU A 17 1.58 -1.70 10.14
C GLU A 17 0.62 -1.03 9.16
N ILE A 18 1.12 -0.52 8.04
CA ILE A 18 0.30 0.02 6.96
C ILE A 18 -0.63 -1.07 6.40
N ALA A 19 -0.12 -2.28 6.20
CA ALA A 19 -0.91 -3.41 5.73
C ALA A 19 -2.10 -3.70 6.65
N GLY A 20 -1.88 -3.71 7.97
CA GLY A 20 -2.93 -3.94 8.97
C GLY A 20 -4.00 -2.84 9.04
N LYS A 21 -3.64 -1.59 8.68
CA LYS A 21 -4.56 -0.44 8.70
C LYS A 21 -5.35 -0.27 7.40
N LEU A 22 -5.01 -1.03 6.37
CA LEU A 22 -5.59 -0.91 5.05
C LEU A 22 -6.61 -2.02 4.78
N THR A 23 -7.69 -1.66 4.08
CA THR A 23 -8.69 -2.62 3.61
C THR A 23 -8.86 -2.47 2.11
N ILE A 24 -8.75 -3.58 1.39
CA ILE A 24 -9.03 -3.64 -0.04
C ILE A 24 -10.52 -3.39 -0.24
N LYS A 25 -10.86 -2.34 -1.00
CA LYS A 25 -12.27 -1.95 -1.21
C LYS A 25 -12.93 -2.66 -2.38
N THR A 26 -12.16 -3.21 -3.32
CA THR A 26 -12.67 -3.69 -4.61
C THR A 26 -12.01 -5.00 -5.06
N GLY A 27 -12.66 -5.73 -5.97
CA GLY A 27 -12.15 -6.94 -6.59
C GLY A 27 -12.27 -8.21 -5.72
N LYS A 28 -11.62 -9.30 -6.16
CA LYS A 28 -11.71 -10.63 -5.54
C LYS A 28 -11.25 -10.71 -4.07
N ASN A 29 -10.49 -9.71 -3.63
CA ASN A 29 -9.94 -9.62 -2.27
C ASN A 29 -10.59 -8.50 -1.45
N ALA A 30 -11.74 -7.97 -1.88
CA ALA A 30 -12.45 -6.93 -1.15
C ALA A 30 -12.77 -7.36 0.30
N GLY A 31 -12.65 -6.41 1.24
CA GLY A 31 -12.85 -6.64 2.67
C GLY A 31 -11.64 -7.22 3.41
N LYS A 32 -10.55 -7.59 2.72
CA LYS A 32 -9.32 -8.12 3.34
C LYS A 32 -8.22 -7.07 3.43
N ALA A 33 -7.28 -7.27 4.35
CA ALA A 33 -6.04 -6.52 4.37
C ALA A 33 -5.15 -6.93 3.18
N PRO A 34 -4.41 -5.99 2.55
CA PRO A 34 -3.42 -6.33 1.55
C PRO A 34 -2.25 -7.08 2.18
N SER A 35 -1.57 -7.92 1.39
CA SER A 35 -0.32 -8.52 1.83
C SER A 35 0.81 -7.49 1.86
N VAL A 36 1.77 -7.68 2.76
CA VAL A 36 2.97 -6.83 2.87
C VAL A 36 3.75 -6.82 1.54
N ALA A 37 3.91 -7.99 0.90
CA ALA A 37 4.59 -8.11 -0.38
C ALA A 37 3.88 -7.33 -1.50
N SER A 38 2.55 -7.39 -1.55
CA SER A 38 1.76 -6.61 -2.52
C SER A 38 1.92 -5.11 -2.32
N LEU A 39 2.04 -4.65 -1.06
CA LEU A 39 2.28 -3.24 -0.76
C LEU A 39 3.68 -2.79 -1.20
N TYR A 40 4.73 -3.56 -0.93
CA TYR A 40 6.07 -3.24 -1.42
C TYR A 40 6.11 -3.14 -2.94
N ARG A 41 5.46 -4.06 -3.65
CA ARG A 41 5.40 -4.02 -5.12
C ARG A 41 4.68 -2.76 -5.62
N ALA A 42 3.55 -2.43 -5.01
CA ALA A 42 2.78 -1.26 -5.39
C ALA A 42 3.48 0.06 -5.03
N PHE A 43 4.28 0.09 -3.96
CA PHE A 43 5.15 1.23 -3.66
C PHE A 43 6.28 1.39 -4.67
N ALA A 44 6.92 0.29 -5.08
CA ALA A 44 7.95 0.33 -6.11
C ALA A 44 7.37 0.77 -7.46
N GLU A 45 6.21 0.22 -7.86
CA GLU A 45 5.50 0.65 -9.08
C GLU A 45 5.18 2.16 -9.04
N ALA A 46 4.68 2.67 -7.90
CA ALA A 46 4.41 4.10 -7.74
C ALA A 46 5.67 4.98 -7.75
N GLU A 47 6.79 4.51 -7.19
CA GLU A 47 8.07 5.20 -7.26
C GLU A 47 8.59 5.24 -8.71
N GLN A 48 8.44 4.15 -9.46
CA GLN A 48 8.83 4.10 -10.87
C GLN A 48 8.00 5.07 -11.74
N ASP A 49 6.66 5.08 -11.58
CA ASP A 49 5.77 6.03 -12.25
C ASP A 49 6.05 7.49 -11.87
N ALA A 50 6.54 7.77 -10.65
CA ALA A 50 6.88 9.13 -10.22
C ALA A 50 8.22 9.63 -10.81
N THR A 51 9.07 8.73 -11.30
CA THR A 51 10.38 9.05 -11.91
C THR A 51 10.41 8.97 -13.43
N ALA A 52 9.30 8.59 -14.07
CA ALA A 52 9.12 8.49 -15.52
C ALA A 52 8.58 9.80 -16.12
#